data_AF-A0A820DWB8-F1
#
_entry.id   AF-A0A820DWB8-F1
#
_cell.length_a   1.000
_cell.length_b   1.000
_cell.length_c   1.000
_cell.angle_alpha   90.00
_cell.angle_beta   90.00
_cell.angle_gamma   90.00
#
_symmetry.space_group_name_H-M   'P 1'
#
loop_
_entity.id
_entity.type
_entity.pdbx_description
1 polymer ?
#
loop_
_entity_poly.entity_id
_entity_poly.type
_entity_poly.pdbx_seq_one_letter_code
_entity_poly.pdbx_strand_id
1 'polypeptide(L)'
;YFLIYRCEIINSTREFRRSFDTIKQRTIRICSLGKTLIDDFSIAAEFRCHNYHDLWHELRHNNYAQVKLYLDTSSSDDFDSFYLFVPPWLSTDKNQVEKLLNLICSQQLPADELIKSDKDIKPSYMIYIPKKTSHLHNIRWTGDIILIRASESTQLALNSTELPCLHLVVTRSDHWQHAVELFQFHIGSNNNIQFIKKLPRDEDIRFTFDQLPEYIDKLGNQLTHLVRILNAIWDQDSIKIFLTEIFKFDKRELRTIESKLLDLVFYVYNSGFELFRLLYDLLPPMSINDDKILKKFVSMMNEFFCEWCKCVTKKFKYTSTQQASTAKYKVLRPRWFTPGMIFLGFLAKSPHLQLLTEDEYKKLMTEMPVALKALRGSTLDNRDSFVTK
;
A
#
# COMPACT_ATOMS: atom_id res chain seq x y z
N TYR A 1 -26.44 -0.20 41.81
CA TYR A 1 -25.83 0.91 41.07
C TYR A 1 -24.32 0.74 40.85
N PHE A 2 -23.50 0.62 41.89
CA PHE A 2 -22.03 0.48 41.78
C PHE A 2 -21.53 -0.71 40.90
N LEU A 3 -22.11 -1.91 41.10
CA LEU A 3 -21.83 -3.09 40.28
C LEU A 3 -22.23 -2.91 38.81
N ILE A 4 -23.30 -2.15 38.55
CA ILE A 4 -23.84 -1.94 37.20
C ILE A 4 -22.87 -1.07 36.38
N TYR A 5 -22.39 0.04 36.94
CA TYR A 5 -21.43 0.92 36.24
C TYR A 5 -20.03 0.31 36.07
N ARG A 6 -19.57 -0.50 37.04
CA ARG A 6 -18.35 -1.31 36.86
C ARG A 6 -18.52 -2.31 35.72
N CYS A 7 -19.69 -2.96 35.64
CA CYS A 7 -20.05 -3.81 34.52
C CYS A 7 -20.10 -3.01 33.21
N GLU A 8 -20.65 -1.79 33.19
CA GLU A 8 -20.70 -0.94 32.00
C GLU A 8 -19.32 -0.56 31.48
N ILE A 9 -18.40 -0.03 32.30
CA ILE A 9 -17.04 0.30 31.85
C ILE A 9 -16.29 -0.94 31.35
N ILE A 10 -16.43 -2.07 32.06
CA ILE A 10 -15.83 -3.34 31.63
C ILE A 10 -16.47 -3.87 30.35
N ASN A 11 -17.77 -3.67 30.16
CA ASN A 11 -18.48 -4.08 28.95
C ASN A 11 -18.13 -3.18 27.77
N SER A 12 -18.08 -1.86 27.95
CA SER A 12 -17.64 -0.91 26.91
C SER A 12 -16.20 -1.17 26.47
N THR A 13 -15.29 -1.49 27.40
CA THR A 13 -13.90 -1.87 27.05
C THR A 13 -13.83 -3.20 26.30
N ARG A 14 -14.68 -4.18 26.64
CA ARG A 14 -14.79 -5.45 25.91
C ARG A 14 -15.38 -5.25 24.51
N GLU A 15 -16.42 -4.45 24.39
CA GLU A 15 -17.05 -4.11 23.11
C GLU A 15 -16.08 -3.35 22.20
N PHE A 16 -15.38 -2.36 22.74
CA PHE A 16 -14.32 -1.65 22.03
C PHE A 16 -13.26 -2.63 21.51
N ARG A 17 -12.78 -3.55 22.37
CA ARG A 17 -11.80 -4.57 21.98
C ARG A 17 -12.32 -5.45 20.84
N ARG A 18 -13.57 -5.91 20.90
CA ARG A 18 -14.19 -6.71 19.83
C ARG A 18 -14.28 -5.93 18.51
N SER A 19 -14.65 -4.65 18.55
CA SER A 19 -14.69 -3.78 17.38
C SER A 19 -13.30 -3.63 16.76
N PHE A 20 -12.27 -3.42 17.61
CA PHE A 20 -10.89 -3.34 17.16
C PHE A 20 -10.38 -4.67 16.57
N ASP A 21 -10.69 -5.81 17.21
CA ASP A 21 -10.34 -7.15 16.71
C ASP A 21 -10.98 -7.44 15.35
N THR A 22 -12.21 -6.99 15.13
CA THR A 22 -12.91 -7.12 13.85
C THR A 22 -12.19 -6.36 12.75
N ILE A 23 -11.77 -5.11 13.01
CA ILE A 23 -11.01 -4.30 12.05
C ILE A 23 -9.64 -4.95 11.80
N LYS A 24 -8.94 -5.36 12.85
CA LYS A 24 -7.65 -6.07 12.74
C LYS A 24 -7.75 -7.29 11.83
N GLN A 25 -8.76 -8.14 12.02
CA GLN A 25 -8.99 -9.31 11.18
C GLN A 25 -9.29 -8.95 9.71
N ARG A 26 -10.11 -7.93 9.48
CA ARG A 26 -10.41 -7.44 8.13
C ARG A 26 -9.16 -6.92 7.43
N THR A 27 -8.37 -6.11 8.11
CA THR A 27 -7.09 -5.60 7.59
C THR A 27 -6.14 -6.75 7.25
N ILE A 28 -5.94 -7.71 8.14
CA ILE A 28 -5.04 -8.85 7.88
C ILE A 28 -5.49 -9.63 6.64
N ARG A 29 -6.79 -9.89 6.48
CA ARG A 29 -7.33 -10.60 5.31
C ARG A 29 -7.14 -9.83 4.01
N ILE A 30 -7.38 -8.53 4.03
CA ILE A 30 -7.17 -7.66 2.87
C ILE A 30 -5.68 -7.58 2.54
N CYS A 31 -4.80 -7.49 3.54
CA CYS A 31 -3.35 -7.52 3.35
C CYS A 31 -2.84 -8.84 2.81
N SER A 32 -3.35 -9.98 3.29
CA SER A 32 -2.98 -11.28 2.74
C SER A 32 -3.46 -11.40 1.29
N LEU A 33 -4.70 -10.99 1.00
CA LEU A 33 -5.24 -11.03 -0.37
C LEU A 33 -4.44 -10.11 -1.29
N GLY A 34 -4.28 -8.84 -0.92
CA GLY A 34 -3.55 -7.86 -1.71
C GLY A 34 -2.10 -8.26 -1.96
N LYS A 35 -1.41 -8.84 -0.97
CA LYS A 35 -0.05 -9.36 -1.16
C LYS A 35 -0.01 -10.51 -2.16
N THR A 36 -0.91 -11.49 -2.01
CA THR A 36 -1.05 -12.58 -2.99
C THR A 36 -1.37 -12.04 -4.39
N LEU A 37 -2.25 -11.04 -4.50
CA LEU A 37 -2.58 -10.41 -5.79
C LEU A 37 -1.40 -9.67 -6.44
N ILE A 38 -0.60 -8.96 -5.64
CA ILE A 38 0.59 -8.23 -6.10
C ILE A 38 1.68 -9.21 -6.54
N ASP A 39 1.94 -10.25 -5.73
CA ASP A 39 3.03 -11.20 -5.92
C ASP A 39 2.73 -12.22 -7.04
N ASP A 40 1.49 -12.70 -7.19
CA ASP A 40 1.17 -13.80 -8.11
C ASP A 40 0.78 -13.36 -9.54
N PHE A 41 0.32 -12.12 -9.76
CA PHE A 41 -0.42 -11.82 -11.01
C PHE A 41 0.04 -10.61 -11.83
N SER A 42 1.10 -9.92 -11.41
CA SER A 42 1.49 -8.67 -12.06
C SER A 42 2.32 -8.87 -13.33
N ILE A 43 1.65 -9.16 -14.44
CA ILE A 43 2.30 -9.36 -15.75
C ILE A 43 2.19 -8.15 -16.69
N ALA A 44 1.38 -7.15 -16.34
CA ALA A 44 1.14 -6.01 -17.21
C ALA A 44 1.59 -4.68 -16.57
N ALA A 45 1.81 -3.67 -17.41
CA ALA A 45 2.19 -2.31 -17.04
C ALA A 45 1.39 -1.33 -17.89
N GLU A 46 0.84 -0.31 -17.24
CA GLU A 46 0.03 0.73 -17.83
C GLU A 46 0.90 1.98 -18.05
N PHE A 47 0.83 2.57 -19.24
CA PHE A 47 1.61 3.75 -19.63
C PHE A 47 0.70 4.83 -20.24
N ARG A 48 1.02 6.08 -19.93
CA ARG A 48 0.46 7.26 -20.61
C ARG A 48 1.40 7.65 -21.74
N CYS A 49 0.85 7.83 -22.93
CA CYS A 49 1.58 8.33 -24.08
C CYS A 49 1.13 9.77 -24.37
N HIS A 50 2.06 10.71 -24.43
CA HIS A 50 1.76 12.12 -24.71
C HIS A 50 1.63 12.39 -26.21
N ASN A 51 2.47 11.72 -27.02
CA ASN A 51 2.47 11.84 -28.47
C ASN A 51 2.61 10.46 -29.14
N TYR A 52 1.49 9.94 -29.66
CA TYR A 52 1.50 8.67 -30.37
C TYR A 52 2.35 8.70 -31.65
N HIS A 53 2.46 9.83 -32.35
CA HIS A 53 3.28 9.92 -33.56
C HIS A 53 4.76 9.65 -33.26
N ASP A 54 5.28 10.21 -32.17
CA ASP A 54 6.66 9.96 -31.75
C ASP A 54 6.84 8.52 -31.29
N LEU A 55 5.84 7.94 -30.60
CA LEU A 55 5.85 6.51 -30.25
C LEU A 55 5.98 5.62 -31.49
N TRP A 56 5.25 5.92 -32.57
CA TRP A 56 5.33 5.17 -33.83
C TRP A 56 6.73 5.25 -34.47
N HIS A 57 7.36 6.42 -34.44
CA HIS A 57 8.73 6.60 -34.93
C HIS A 57 9.74 5.84 -34.08
N GLU A 58 9.62 5.90 -32.75
CA GLU A 58 10.51 5.18 -31.83
C GLU A 58 10.37 3.66 -31.95
N LEU A 59 9.15 3.15 -32.05
CA LEU A 59 8.90 1.71 -32.29
C LEU A 59 9.57 1.27 -33.60
N ARG A 60 9.51 2.10 -34.65
CA ARG A 60 10.18 1.82 -35.93
C ARG A 60 11.70 1.90 -35.81
N HIS A 61 12.22 2.94 -35.16
CA HIS A 61 13.65 3.15 -34.98
C HIS A 61 14.31 2.00 -34.22
N ASN A 62 13.61 1.46 -33.22
CA ASN A 62 14.05 0.33 -32.40
C ASN A 62 13.69 -1.04 -33.00
N ASN A 63 13.22 -1.10 -34.26
CA ASN A 63 12.88 -2.32 -34.98
C ASN A 63 11.87 -3.22 -34.25
N TYR A 64 10.87 -2.62 -33.61
CA TYR A 64 9.72 -3.40 -33.14
C TYR A 64 8.97 -3.98 -34.34
N ALA A 65 8.39 -5.15 -34.17
CA ALA A 65 7.57 -5.78 -35.19
C ALA A 65 6.10 -5.68 -34.80
N GLN A 66 5.24 -5.33 -35.77
CA GLN A 66 3.80 -5.30 -35.58
C GLN A 66 3.24 -6.72 -35.67
N VAL A 67 2.47 -7.14 -34.67
CA VAL A 67 1.75 -8.41 -34.72
C VAL A 67 0.38 -8.17 -35.37
N LYS A 68 0.11 -8.86 -36.47
CA LYS A 68 -1.19 -8.89 -37.14
C LYS A 68 -1.80 -10.27 -37.02
N LEU A 69 -3.07 -10.29 -36.65
CA LEU A 69 -3.85 -11.52 -36.52
C LEU A 69 -4.53 -11.83 -37.85
N TYR A 70 -4.59 -13.10 -38.22
CA TYR A 70 -5.39 -13.55 -39.34
C TYR A 70 -6.20 -14.80 -38.97
N LEU A 71 -7.40 -14.90 -39.56
CA LEU A 71 -8.26 -16.08 -39.50
C LEU A 71 -8.01 -16.96 -40.73
N ASP A 72 -8.25 -18.27 -40.60
CA ASP A 72 -8.15 -19.21 -41.73
C ASP A 72 -9.23 -18.98 -42.79
N THR A 73 -10.33 -18.34 -42.40
CA THR A 73 -11.39 -17.94 -43.33
C THR A 73 -11.00 -16.62 -43.97
N SER A 74 -10.73 -16.69 -45.28
CA SER A 74 -10.30 -15.61 -46.15
C SER A 74 -11.23 -14.39 -46.12
N SER A 75 -10.96 -13.44 -45.23
CA SER A 75 -11.24 -12.03 -45.49
C SER A 75 -10.27 -11.19 -44.67
N SER A 76 -9.33 -10.59 -45.39
CA SER A 76 -8.57 -9.44 -44.94
C SER A 76 -9.56 -8.32 -44.62
N ASP A 77 -9.74 -7.99 -43.36
CA ASP A 77 -10.14 -6.63 -43.01
C ASP A 77 -9.62 -6.26 -41.63
N ASP A 78 -9.25 -4.99 -41.53
CA ASP A 78 -8.57 -4.28 -40.45
C ASP A 78 -9.51 -4.09 -39.23
N PHE A 79 -10.20 -5.16 -38.81
CA PHE A 79 -11.24 -5.16 -37.77
C PHE A 79 -10.71 -5.02 -36.34
N ASP A 80 -9.39 -5.06 -36.15
CA ASP A 80 -8.82 -5.00 -34.82
C ASP A 80 -8.94 -3.59 -34.24
N SER A 81 -9.50 -3.46 -33.04
CA SER A 81 -9.65 -2.17 -32.35
C SER A 81 -8.35 -1.69 -31.68
N PHE A 82 -7.22 -2.32 -31.98
CA PHE A 82 -5.92 -2.14 -31.33
C PHE A 82 -4.74 -2.36 -32.28
N TYR A 83 -3.53 -2.06 -31.80
CA TYR A 83 -2.25 -2.42 -32.41
C TYR A 83 -1.40 -3.20 -31.40
N LEU A 84 -0.66 -4.19 -31.89
CA LEU A 84 0.24 -5.02 -31.11
C LEU A 84 1.67 -4.91 -31.61
N PHE A 85 2.63 -4.76 -30.71
CA PHE A 85 4.06 -4.74 -31.03
C PHE A 85 4.87 -5.66 -30.12
N VAL A 86 5.92 -6.25 -30.68
CA VAL A 86 6.92 -7.03 -29.93
C VAL A 86 8.33 -6.54 -30.26
N PRO A 87 9.29 -6.65 -29.33
CA PRO A 87 10.67 -6.28 -29.57
C PRO A 87 11.33 -7.17 -30.64
N PRO A 88 12.43 -6.72 -31.27
CA PRO A 88 13.03 -7.39 -32.43
C PRO A 88 13.46 -8.84 -32.16
N TRP A 89 13.87 -9.18 -30.94
CA TRP A 89 14.29 -10.54 -30.58
C TRP A 89 13.15 -11.55 -30.46
N LEU A 90 11.89 -11.09 -30.39
CA LEU A 90 10.71 -11.96 -30.43
C LEU A 90 10.13 -12.10 -31.84
N SER A 91 10.68 -11.38 -32.83
CA SER A 91 10.07 -11.32 -34.16
C SER A 91 10.02 -12.67 -34.90
N THR A 92 10.92 -13.56 -34.53
CA THR A 92 11.04 -14.92 -35.09
C THR A 92 10.44 -16.00 -34.19
N ASP A 93 10.14 -15.70 -32.92
CA ASP A 93 9.61 -16.66 -31.94
C ASP A 93 8.08 -16.55 -31.83
N LYS A 94 7.38 -17.13 -32.81
CA LYS A 94 5.92 -17.10 -32.87
C LYS A 94 5.26 -17.73 -31.64
N ASN A 95 5.88 -18.75 -31.03
CA ASN A 95 5.35 -19.43 -29.85
C ASN A 95 5.31 -18.48 -28.64
N GLN A 96 6.37 -17.69 -28.43
CA GLN A 96 6.39 -16.67 -27.36
C GLN A 96 5.38 -15.55 -27.63
N VAL A 97 5.21 -15.14 -28.90
CA VAL A 97 4.21 -14.15 -29.29
C VAL A 97 2.78 -14.66 -29.01
N GLU A 98 2.50 -15.93 -29.32
CA GLU A 98 1.21 -16.58 -29.01
C GLU A 98 0.95 -16.66 -27.50
N LYS A 99 1.98 -16.97 -26.69
CA LYS A 99 1.85 -16.94 -25.22
C LYS A 99 1.49 -15.55 -24.72
N LEU A 100 2.12 -14.50 -25.25
CA LEU A 100 1.81 -13.10 -24.91
C LEU A 100 0.38 -12.73 -25.32
N LEU A 101 -0.11 -13.19 -26.47
CA LEU A 101 -1.50 -12.98 -26.89
C LEU A 101 -2.49 -13.65 -25.93
N ASN A 102 -2.24 -14.90 -25.56
CA ASN A 102 -3.07 -15.65 -24.60
C ASN A 102 -3.06 -14.98 -23.21
N LEU A 103 -1.96 -14.32 -22.84
CA LEU A 103 -1.87 -13.52 -21.62
C LEU A 103 -2.77 -12.28 -21.66
N ILE A 104 -2.80 -11.56 -22.78
CA ILE A 104 -3.71 -10.41 -22.97
C ILE A 104 -5.18 -10.86 -22.92
N CYS A 105 -5.48 -12.05 -23.47
CA CYS A 105 -6.83 -12.63 -23.47
C CYS A 105 -7.23 -13.29 -22.14
N SER A 106 -6.39 -13.24 -21.12
CA SER A 106 -6.61 -13.95 -19.84
C SER A 106 -6.84 -15.47 -19.98
N GLN A 107 -6.41 -16.09 -21.09
CA GLN A 107 -6.56 -17.53 -21.31
C GLN A 107 -5.54 -18.31 -20.48
N GLN A 108 -5.99 -19.27 -19.66
CA GLN A 108 -5.09 -20.05 -18.81
C GLN A 108 -3.94 -20.67 -19.62
N LEU A 109 -2.71 -20.33 -19.26
CA LEU A 109 -1.55 -21.02 -19.78
C LEU A 109 -1.48 -22.39 -19.10
N PRO A 110 -1.19 -23.48 -19.83
CA PRO A 110 -0.99 -24.79 -19.22
C PRO A 110 0.07 -24.69 -18.11
N ALA A 111 -0.18 -25.34 -16.97
CA ALA A 111 0.73 -25.29 -15.81
C ALA A 111 2.17 -25.73 -16.15
N ASP A 112 2.33 -26.58 -17.16
CA ASP A 112 3.61 -27.09 -17.64
C ASP A 112 4.41 -26.06 -18.47
N GLU A 113 3.78 -24.96 -18.94
CA GLU A 113 4.46 -23.90 -19.68
C GLU A 113 4.96 -22.74 -18.80
N LEU A 114 4.56 -22.72 -17.52
CA LEU A 114 5.09 -21.82 -16.50
C LEU A 114 6.45 -22.29 -15.95
N ILE A 115 6.95 -23.44 -16.41
CA ILE A 115 8.27 -23.94 -16.06
C ILE A 115 9.31 -22.92 -16.51
N LYS A 116 10.01 -22.37 -15.51
CA LYS A 116 11.11 -21.40 -15.64
C LYS A 116 12.17 -21.99 -16.57
N SER A 117 12.08 -21.67 -17.85
CA SER A 117 13.20 -21.81 -18.76
C SER A 117 14.26 -20.81 -18.29
N ASP A 118 15.31 -21.31 -17.65
CA ASP A 118 16.52 -20.53 -17.32
C ASP A 118 17.27 -20.02 -18.57
N LYS A 119 16.73 -20.24 -19.78
CA LYS A 119 17.34 -19.87 -21.07
C LYS A 119 16.91 -18.50 -21.60
N ASP A 120 15.91 -17.85 -21.02
CA ASP A 120 15.42 -16.57 -21.53
C ASP A 120 16.23 -15.40 -20.95
N ILE A 121 17.39 -15.13 -21.56
CA ILE A 121 18.30 -14.02 -21.18
C ILE A 121 17.62 -12.65 -21.35
N LYS A 122 16.61 -12.54 -22.22
CA LYS A 122 15.86 -11.31 -22.49
C LYS A 122 14.39 -11.47 -22.13
N PRO A 123 13.74 -10.42 -21.60
CA PRO A 123 12.35 -10.51 -21.20
C PRO A 123 11.44 -10.53 -22.43
N SER A 124 10.46 -11.43 -22.43
CA SER A 124 9.43 -11.47 -23.47
C SER A 124 8.27 -10.56 -23.08
N TYR A 125 8.01 -9.52 -23.89
CA TYR A 125 6.89 -8.61 -23.69
C TYR A 125 6.22 -8.20 -24.99
N MET A 126 4.94 -7.81 -24.89
CA MET A 126 4.11 -7.30 -25.97
C MET A 126 3.50 -5.96 -25.56
N ILE A 127 3.44 -5.03 -26.51
CA ILE A 127 2.84 -3.73 -26.33
C ILE A 127 1.45 -3.75 -26.99
N TYR A 128 0.42 -3.39 -26.23
CA TYR A 128 -0.95 -3.22 -26.67
C TYR A 128 -1.30 -1.73 -26.72
N ILE A 129 -1.76 -1.25 -27.88
CA ILE A 129 -2.17 0.14 -28.12
C ILE A 129 -3.63 0.16 -28.59
N PRO A 130 -4.57 0.76 -27.86
CA PRO A 130 -5.94 0.90 -28.33
C PRO A 130 -6.03 1.87 -29.52
N LYS A 131 -6.75 1.52 -30.59
CA LYS A 131 -6.99 2.43 -31.72
C LYS A 131 -7.86 3.61 -31.31
N LYS A 132 -8.86 3.40 -30.43
CA LYS A 132 -9.76 4.45 -29.90
C LYS A 132 -8.99 5.63 -29.28
N THR A 133 -7.84 5.37 -28.66
CA THR A 133 -7.02 6.39 -27.98
C THR A 133 -5.97 7.02 -28.89
N SER A 134 -5.70 6.42 -30.05
CA SER A 134 -4.85 7.03 -31.06
C SER A 134 -5.73 7.95 -31.92
N HIS A 135 -5.51 9.27 -31.89
CA HIS A 135 -6.13 10.22 -32.84
C HIS A 135 -5.67 10.01 -34.30
N LEU A 136 -5.10 8.85 -34.59
CA LEU A 136 -4.31 8.51 -35.76
C LEU A 136 -4.84 7.20 -36.34
N HIS A 137 -6.09 7.21 -36.78
CA HIS A 137 -6.67 6.16 -37.63
C HIS A 137 -5.92 6.02 -38.98
N ASN A 138 -4.98 6.92 -39.30
CA ASN A 138 -4.32 7.02 -40.60
C ASN A 138 -2.81 6.70 -40.61
N ILE A 139 -2.19 6.32 -39.48
CA ILE A 139 -0.77 5.92 -39.51
C ILE A 139 -0.68 4.47 -40.00
N ARG A 140 -0.22 4.29 -41.23
CA ARG A 140 0.15 2.98 -41.75
C ARG A 140 1.52 2.57 -41.21
N TRP A 141 1.56 1.43 -40.53
CA TRP A 141 2.83 0.81 -40.15
C TRP A 141 3.60 0.38 -41.41
N THR A 142 4.90 0.66 -41.44
CA THR A 142 5.79 0.33 -42.57
C THR A 142 7.02 -0.48 -42.14
N GLY A 143 7.09 -0.91 -40.88
CA GLY A 143 8.15 -1.78 -40.38
C GLY A 143 7.78 -3.25 -40.51
N ASP A 144 8.48 -4.10 -39.77
CA ASP A 144 8.29 -5.55 -39.80
C ASP A 144 6.88 -5.94 -39.31
N ILE A 145 6.30 -6.96 -39.95
CA ILE A 145 4.98 -7.51 -39.62
C ILE A 145 5.09 -9.00 -39.38
N ILE A 146 4.59 -9.44 -38.23
CA ILE A 146 4.46 -10.86 -37.87
C ILE A 146 3.00 -11.24 -38.03
N LEU A 147 2.75 -12.30 -38.80
CA LEU A 147 1.43 -12.88 -38.95
C LEU A 147 1.28 -14.05 -37.98
N ILE A 148 0.31 -13.93 -37.06
CA ILE A 148 -0.07 -14.97 -36.11
C ILE A 148 -1.49 -15.44 -36.42
N ARG A 149 -1.67 -16.76 -36.45
CA ARG A 149 -2.98 -17.39 -36.61
C ARG A 149 -3.69 -17.34 -35.26
N ALA A 150 -4.75 -16.56 -35.17
CA ALA A 150 -5.58 -16.50 -33.97
C ALA A 150 -6.82 -17.37 -34.14
N SER A 151 -7.28 -17.97 -33.03
CA SER A 151 -8.63 -18.54 -33.00
C SER A 151 -9.67 -17.42 -32.99
N GLU A 152 -10.88 -17.68 -33.48
CA GLU A 152 -12.00 -16.72 -33.37
C GLU A 152 -12.23 -16.30 -31.91
N SER A 153 -12.10 -17.24 -30.96
CA SER A 153 -12.22 -16.94 -29.52
C SER A 153 -11.15 -15.98 -28.99
N THR A 154 -9.91 -16.08 -29.48
CA THR A 154 -8.81 -15.17 -29.12
C THR A 154 -9.07 -13.78 -29.69
N GLN A 155 -9.54 -13.69 -30.94
CA GLN A 155 -9.84 -12.40 -31.56
C GLN A 155 -11.02 -11.68 -30.89
N LEU A 156 -12.08 -12.43 -30.55
CA LEU A 156 -13.21 -11.90 -29.79
C LEU A 156 -12.77 -11.42 -28.41
N ALA A 157 -11.95 -12.20 -27.70
CA ALA A 157 -11.40 -11.82 -26.40
C ALA A 157 -10.61 -10.51 -26.48
N LEU A 158 -9.68 -10.38 -27.43
CA LEU A 158 -8.88 -9.16 -27.61
C LEU A 158 -9.73 -7.94 -27.94
N ASN A 159 -10.74 -8.09 -28.81
CA ASN A 159 -11.63 -6.99 -29.17
C ASN A 159 -12.59 -6.61 -28.03
N SER A 160 -12.87 -7.54 -27.10
CA SER A 160 -13.61 -7.23 -25.88
C SER A 160 -12.76 -6.58 -24.79
N THR A 161 -11.42 -6.66 -24.88
CA THR A 161 -10.52 -6.05 -23.91
C THR A 161 -10.52 -4.51 -24.04
N GLU A 162 -11.33 -3.84 -23.22
CA GLU A 162 -11.37 -2.38 -23.17
C GLU A 162 -10.23 -1.81 -22.31
N LEU A 163 -9.05 -1.62 -22.93
CA LEU A 163 -7.93 -0.97 -22.26
C LEU A 163 -7.91 0.54 -22.58
N PRO A 164 -7.87 1.41 -21.56
CA PRO A 164 -7.99 2.85 -21.75
C PRO A 164 -6.70 3.53 -22.23
N CYS A 165 -5.57 2.82 -22.27
CA CYS A 165 -4.28 3.38 -22.69
C CYS A 165 -3.28 2.28 -23.12
N LEU A 166 -2.00 2.68 -23.28
CA LEU A 166 -0.89 1.83 -23.69
C LEU A 166 -0.56 0.82 -22.59
N HIS A 167 -0.58 -0.47 -22.92
CA HIS A 167 -0.24 -1.54 -22.00
C HIS A 167 0.98 -2.31 -22.49
N LEU A 168 1.86 -2.70 -21.56
CA LEU A 168 2.96 -3.63 -21.80
C LEU A 168 2.70 -4.91 -21.01
N VAL A 169 2.65 -6.05 -21.68
CA VAL A 169 2.37 -7.36 -21.08
C VAL A 169 3.61 -8.24 -21.19
N VAL A 170 3.96 -8.93 -20.10
CA VAL A 170 5.18 -9.75 -19.96
C VAL A 170 4.79 -11.20 -19.73
N THR A 171 5.59 -12.15 -20.21
CA THR A 171 5.30 -13.58 -19.99
C THR A 171 5.51 -14.03 -18.54
N ARG A 172 6.44 -13.41 -17.83
CA ARG A 172 6.83 -13.78 -16.46
C ARG A 172 6.89 -12.56 -15.54
N SER A 173 6.39 -12.71 -14.32
CA SER A 173 6.36 -11.65 -13.31
C SER A 173 7.76 -11.26 -12.82
N ASP A 174 8.71 -12.20 -12.78
CA ASP A 174 10.10 -11.95 -12.39
C ASP A 174 10.89 -11.13 -13.42
N HIS A 175 10.46 -11.16 -14.69
CA HIS A 175 11.05 -10.37 -15.77
C HIS A 175 10.42 -8.98 -15.94
N TRP A 176 9.39 -8.68 -15.16
CA TRP A 176 8.57 -7.48 -15.35
C TRP A 176 9.38 -6.19 -15.24
N GLN A 177 10.18 -6.04 -14.18
CA GLN A 177 10.97 -4.82 -13.95
C GLN A 177 11.93 -4.57 -15.10
N HIS A 178 12.62 -5.63 -15.55
CA HIS A 178 13.56 -5.54 -16.66
C HIS A 178 12.86 -5.23 -17.99
N ALA A 179 11.66 -5.77 -18.22
CA ALA A 179 10.86 -5.45 -19.41
C ALA A 179 10.44 -3.97 -19.44
N VAL A 180 9.98 -3.44 -18.30
CA VAL A 180 9.60 -2.03 -18.15
C VAL A 180 10.80 -1.11 -18.38
N GLU A 181 11.94 -1.41 -17.75
CA GLU A 181 13.17 -0.63 -17.91
C GLU A 181 13.68 -0.65 -19.34
N LEU A 182 13.66 -1.82 -20.01
CA LEU A 182 14.05 -1.92 -21.42
C LEU A 182 13.12 -1.15 -22.34
N PHE A 183 11.80 -1.24 -22.11
CA PHE A 183 10.83 -0.49 -22.89
C PHE A 183 11.00 1.02 -22.70
N GLN A 184 11.16 1.47 -21.46
CA GLN A 184 11.45 2.88 -21.14
C GLN A 184 12.80 3.33 -21.70
N PHE A 185 13.81 2.47 -21.74
CA PHE A 185 15.09 2.80 -22.35
C PHE A 185 14.97 2.98 -23.87
N HIS A 186 14.24 2.09 -24.55
CA HIS A 186 14.04 2.16 -26.01
C HIS A 186 13.17 3.34 -26.44
N ILE A 187 12.12 3.68 -25.67
CA ILE A 187 11.08 4.64 -26.09
C ILE A 187 11.12 5.95 -25.29
N GLY A 188 11.71 5.93 -24.10
CA GLY A 188 11.68 7.04 -23.12
C GLY A 188 12.75 8.11 -23.31
N SER A 189 13.61 8.00 -24.33
CA SER A 189 14.61 9.02 -24.70
C SER A 189 14.02 10.44 -24.86
N ASN A 190 12.72 10.54 -25.17
CA ASN A 190 12.01 11.79 -25.39
C ASN A 190 10.92 12.13 -24.34
N ASN A 191 10.90 11.49 -23.16
CA ASN A 191 9.84 11.65 -22.13
C ASN A 191 8.41 11.45 -22.66
N ASN A 192 8.25 10.77 -23.80
CA ASN A 192 6.97 10.64 -24.48
C ASN A 192 6.02 9.69 -23.74
N ILE A 193 6.58 8.69 -23.06
CA ILE A 193 5.85 7.70 -22.27
C ILE A 193 6.07 7.93 -20.78
N GLN A 194 5.00 7.84 -20.00
CA GLN A 194 5.02 7.92 -18.54
C GLN A 194 4.42 6.64 -17.98
N PHE A 195 5.18 5.92 -17.16
CA PHE A 195 4.65 4.77 -16.43
C PHE A 195 3.57 5.22 -15.45
N ILE A 196 2.40 4.57 -15.52
CA ILE A 196 1.26 4.83 -14.65
C ILE A 196 1.27 3.84 -13.49
N LYS A 197 1.02 2.56 -13.78
CA LYS A 197 0.89 1.52 -12.77
C LYS A 197 1.22 0.13 -13.31
N LYS A 198 1.52 -0.79 -12.41
CA LYS A 198 1.58 -2.22 -12.71
C LYS A 198 0.16 -2.78 -12.66
N LEU A 199 -0.14 -3.82 -13.43
CA LEU A 199 -1.49 -4.36 -13.56
C LEU A 199 -1.49 -5.88 -13.37
N PRO A 200 -2.52 -6.42 -12.67
CA PRO A 200 -2.76 -7.86 -12.65
C PRO A 200 -3.25 -8.34 -14.02
N ARG A 201 -3.17 -9.66 -14.24
CA ARG A 201 -3.60 -10.33 -15.48
C ARG A 201 -5.11 -10.23 -15.75
N ASP A 202 -5.91 -10.44 -14.72
CA ASP A 202 -7.36 -10.63 -14.82
C ASP A 202 -8.11 -9.31 -14.55
N GLU A 203 -9.16 -9.04 -15.31
CA GLU A 203 -10.00 -7.85 -15.20
C GLU A 203 -10.77 -7.80 -13.87
N ASP A 204 -11.27 -8.92 -13.37
CA ASP A 204 -11.94 -9.01 -12.07
C ASP A 204 -10.96 -8.75 -10.91
N ILE A 205 -9.73 -9.22 -11.08
CA ILE A 205 -8.64 -8.92 -10.14
C ILE A 205 -8.27 -7.44 -10.23
N ARG A 206 -8.19 -6.86 -11.43
CA ARG A 206 -7.94 -5.42 -11.64
C ARG A 206 -9.00 -4.58 -10.95
N PHE A 207 -10.28 -4.94 -11.08
CA PHE A 207 -11.37 -4.25 -10.41
C PHE A 207 -11.25 -4.29 -8.88
N THR A 208 -10.94 -5.47 -8.33
CA THR A 208 -10.69 -5.64 -6.89
C THR A 208 -9.46 -4.84 -6.44
N PHE A 209 -8.42 -4.79 -7.28
CA PHE A 209 -7.19 -4.06 -7.03
C PHE A 209 -7.39 -2.55 -7.04
N ASP A 210 -8.21 -2.04 -7.96
CA ASP A 210 -8.54 -0.62 -8.06
C ASP A 210 -9.38 -0.13 -6.86
N GLN A 211 -10.08 -1.03 -6.16
CA GLN A 211 -10.81 -0.73 -4.92
C GLN A 211 -9.95 -0.77 -3.65
N LEU A 212 -8.78 -1.41 -3.67
CA LEU A 212 -7.91 -1.54 -2.49
C LEU A 212 -7.62 -0.20 -1.80
N PRO A 213 -7.28 0.89 -2.52
CA PRO A 213 -7.03 2.19 -1.89
C PRO A 213 -8.22 2.72 -1.08
N GLU A 214 -9.45 2.54 -1.56
CA GLU A 214 -10.67 2.94 -0.84
C GLU A 214 -10.86 2.11 0.43
N TYR A 215 -10.62 0.80 0.36
CA TYR A 215 -10.68 -0.07 1.54
C TYR A 215 -9.59 0.29 2.57
N ILE A 216 -8.38 0.59 2.12
CA ILE A 216 -7.27 1.03 2.96
C ILE A 216 -7.64 2.35 3.66
N ASP A 217 -8.20 3.32 2.92
CA ASP A 217 -8.64 4.60 3.48
C ASP A 217 -9.75 4.41 4.52
N LYS A 218 -10.75 3.57 4.23
CA LYS A 218 -11.84 3.26 5.15
C LYS A 218 -11.34 2.62 6.44
N LEU A 219 -10.42 1.66 6.35
CA LEU A 219 -9.84 1.00 7.52
C LEU A 219 -8.94 1.95 8.32
N GLY A 220 -8.14 2.78 7.65
CA GLY A 220 -7.33 3.82 8.29
C GLY A 220 -8.19 4.79 9.10
N ASN A 221 -9.25 5.33 8.50
CA ASN A 221 -10.19 6.22 9.18
C ASN A 221 -10.89 5.54 10.36
N GLN A 222 -11.29 4.27 10.23
CA GLN A 222 -11.88 3.51 11.33
C GLN A 222 -10.90 3.31 12.49
N LEU A 223 -9.63 3.01 12.20
CA LEU A 223 -8.58 2.87 13.21
C LEU A 223 -8.34 4.19 13.95
N THR A 224 -8.17 5.30 13.23
CA THR A 224 -7.97 6.63 13.82
C THR A 224 -9.18 7.04 14.67
N HIS A 225 -10.40 6.81 14.18
CA HIS A 225 -11.63 7.09 14.93
C HIS A 225 -11.72 6.29 16.23
N LEU A 226 -11.44 4.98 16.18
CA LEU A 226 -11.42 4.16 17.40
C LEU A 226 -10.37 4.64 18.40
N VAL A 227 -9.21 5.11 17.96
CA VAL A 227 -8.19 5.67 18.85
C VAL A 227 -8.66 6.97 19.50
N ARG A 228 -9.35 7.85 18.76
CA ARG A 228 -9.95 9.06 19.33
C ARG A 228 -11.01 8.71 20.39
N ILE A 229 -11.88 7.74 20.11
CA ILE A 229 -12.86 7.22 21.10
C ILE A 229 -12.12 6.67 22.31
N LEU A 230 -11.08 5.86 22.12
CA LEU A 230 -10.31 5.28 23.22
C LEU A 230 -9.65 6.35 24.09
N ASN A 231 -9.10 7.39 23.46
CA ASN A 231 -8.49 8.51 24.18
C ASN A 231 -9.54 9.32 24.95
N ALA A 232 -10.76 9.46 24.43
CA ALA A 232 -11.89 10.06 25.16
C ALA A 232 -12.37 9.17 26.32
N ILE A 233 -12.53 7.86 26.11
CA ILE A 233 -12.84 6.85 27.14
C ILE A 233 -11.69 6.72 28.16
N TRP A 234 -10.51 7.26 27.87
CA TRP A 234 -9.36 7.19 28.75
C TRP A 234 -9.00 8.53 29.39
N ASP A 235 -9.72 9.63 29.10
CA ASP A 235 -9.34 10.94 29.63
C ASP A 235 -9.39 10.93 31.18
N GLN A 236 -8.20 10.87 31.77
CA GLN A 236 -8.02 10.40 33.14
C GLN A 236 -8.58 11.36 34.16
N ASP A 237 -8.59 12.66 33.87
CA ASP A 237 -9.10 13.66 34.82
C ASP A 237 -10.61 13.52 34.95
N SER A 238 -11.34 13.41 33.84
CA SER A 238 -12.78 13.20 33.84
C SER A 238 -13.17 11.87 34.46
N ILE A 239 -12.44 10.79 34.14
CA ILE A 239 -12.77 9.44 34.63
C ILE A 239 -12.38 9.27 36.10
N LYS A 240 -11.25 9.82 36.53
CA LYS A 240 -10.83 9.75 37.93
C LYS A 240 -11.79 10.55 38.79
N ILE A 241 -12.10 11.79 38.41
CA ILE A 241 -13.11 12.62 39.10
C ILE A 241 -14.45 11.88 39.14
N PHE A 242 -14.92 11.36 38.02
CA PHE A 242 -16.18 10.60 37.95
C PHE A 242 -16.17 9.34 38.84
N LEU A 243 -15.10 8.55 38.81
CA LEU A 243 -15.00 7.31 39.58
C LEU A 243 -14.78 7.55 41.09
N THR A 244 -14.08 8.63 41.48
CA THR A 244 -13.82 8.95 42.90
C THR A 244 -14.89 9.83 43.54
N GLU A 245 -15.38 10.87 42.85
CA GLU A 245 -16.30 11.84 43.43
C GLU A 245 -17.77 11.41 43.29
N ILE A 246 -18.15 10.80 42.16
CA ILE A 246 -19.54 10.40 41.91
C ILE A 246 -19.80 8.97 42.41
N PHE A 247 -18.89 8.04 42.13
CA PHE A 247 -19.09 6.62 42.44
C PHE A 247 -18.36 6.11 43.69
N LYS A 248 -17.48 6.92 44.29
CA LYS A 248 -16.73 6.58 45.53
C LYS A 248 -16.03 5.20 45.45
N PHE A 249 -15.45 4.85 44.30
CA PHE A 249 -14.73 3.59 44.16
C PHE A 249 -13.54 3.51 45.12
N ASP A 250 -13.32 2.32 45.68
CA ASP A 250 -12.19 2.07 46.56
C ASP A 250 -10.87 2.08 45.77
N LYS A 251 -9.77 2.49 46.42
CA LYS A 251 -8.45 2.67 45.76
C LYS A 251 -7.97 1.42 45.02
N ARG A 252 -8.32 0.22 45.50
CA ARG A 252 -7.95 -1.07 44.89
C ARG A 252 -8.73 -1.33 43.59
N GLU A 253 -9.99 -0.94 43.53
CA GLU A 253 -10.85 -1.16 42.37
C GLU A 253 -10.56 -0.17 41.26
N LEU A 254 -10.27 1.09 41.61
CA LEU A 254 -9.75 2.10 40.70
C LEU A 254 -8.49 1.61 39.99
N ARG A 255 -7.50 1.10 40.75
CA ARG A 255 -6.28 0.51 40.18
C ARG A 255 -6.57 -0.66 39.23
N THR A 256 -7.59 -1.45 39.51
CA THR A 256 -7.97 -2.61 38.67
C THR A 256 -8.59 -2.16 37.34
N ILE A 257 -9.46 -1.15 37.38
CA ILE A 257 -10.09 -0.56 36.18
C ILE A 257 -9.02 0.16 35.33
N GLU A 258 -8.18 0.97 35.98
CA GLU A 258 -7.04 1.66 35.35
C GLU A 258 -6.10 0.66 34.66
N SER A 259 -5.72 -0.44 35.33
CA SER A 259 -4.84 -1.46 34.73
C SER A 259 -5.44 -2.09 33.48
N LYS A 260 -6.74 -2.42 33.49
CA LYS A 260 -7.41 -3.07 32.34
C LYS A 260 -7.51 -2.16 31.12
N LEU A 261 -7.85 -0.90 31.37
CA LEU A 261 -7.91 0.11 30.32
C LEU A 261 -6.51 0.46 29.79
N LEU A 262 -5.49 0.48 30.65
CA LEU A 262 -4.10 0.65 30.24
C LEU A 262 -3.66 -0.50 29.29
N ASP A 263 -3.98 -1.75 29.64
CA ASP A 263 -3.73 -2.92 28.80
C ASP A 263 -4.46 -2.83 27.45
N LEU A 264 -5.70 -2.33 27.44
CA LEU A 264 -6.45 -2.10 26.21
C LEU A 264 -5.78 -1.04 25.33
N VAL A 265 -5.34 0.07 25.91
CA VAL A 265 -4.62 1.12 25.17
C VAL A 265 -3.33 0.58 24.58
N PHE A 266 -2.58 -0.24 25.33
CA PHE A 266 -1.38 -0.87 24.82
C PHE A 266 -1.66 -1.82 23.66
N TYR A 267 -2.71 -2.64 23.79
CA TYR A 267 -3.14 -3.54 22.73
C TYR A 267 -3.46 -2.80 21.43
N VAL A 268 -4.18 -1.68 21.54
CA VAL A 268 -4.63 -0.87 20.40
C VAL A 268 -3.46 -0.19 19.70
N TYR A 269 -2.56 0.46 20.42
CA TYR A 269 -1.42 1.13 19.80
C TYR A 269 -0.44 0.14 19.17
N ASN A 270 -0.10 -0.96 19.86
CA ASN A 270 0.81 -1.96 19.32
C ASN A 270 0.24 -2.61 18.05
N SER A 271 -1.03 -3.02 18.09
CA SER A 271 -1.68 -3.58 16.91
C SER A 271 -1.85 -2.53 15.81
N GLY A 272 -2.18 -1.28 16.15
CA GLY A 272 -2.36 -0.21 15.18
C GLY A 272 -1.08 0.11 14.42
N PHE A 273 0.09 0.14 15.09
CA PHE A 273 1.38 0.29 14.40
C PHE A 273 1.62 -0.80 13.37
N GLU A 274 1.34 -2.06 13.71
CA GLU A 274 1.46 -3.20 12.78
C GLU A 274 0.47 -3.07 11.62
N LEU A 275 -0.78 -2.70 11.90
CA LEU A 275 -1.83 -2.58 10.89
C LEU A 275 -1.56 -1.44 9.90
N PHE A 276 -1.14 -0.27 10.38
CA PHE A 276 -0.75 0.84 9.49
C PHE A 276 0.46 0.47 8.63
N ARG A 277 1.41 -0.31 9.15
CA ARG A 277 2.53 -0.81 8.35
C ARG A 277 2.06 -1.80 7.27
N LEU A 278 1.21 -2.77 7.63
CA LEU A 278 0.66 -3.75 6.68
C LEU A 278 -0.18 -3.09 5.58
N LEU A 279 -0.97 -2.06 5.93
CA LEU A 279 -1.74 -1.28 4.97
C LEU A 279 -0.84 -0.43 4.06
N TYR A 280 0.24 0.13 4.60
CA TYR A 280 1.24 0.84 3.79
C TYR A 280 1.89 -0.10 2.77
N ASP A 281 2.27 -1.32 3.18
CA ASP A 281 2.92 -2.29 2.30
C ASP A 281 2.00 -2.75 1.15
N LEU A 282 0.68 -2.59 1.31
CA LEU A 282 -0.31 -2.83 0.25
C LEU A 282 -0.53 -1.64 -0.67
N LEU A 283 -0.25 -0.41 -0.22
CA LEU A 283 -0.32 0.74 -1.11
C LEU A 283 0.68 0.43 -2.22
N PRO A 284 0.20 0.18 -3.44
CA PRO A 284 1.10 -0.31 -4.46
C PRO A 284 2.21 0.73 -4.62
N PRO A 285 3.46 0.36 -4.93
CA PRO A 285 4.46 1.31 -5.41
C PRO A 285 4.04 1.98 -6.74
N MET A 286 2.80 1.76 -7.18
CA MET A 286 2.24 2.01 -8.51
C MET A 286 1.63 3.39 -8.68
N SER A 287 2.14 4.40 -7.98
CA SER A 287 1.67 5.75 -8.21
C SER A 287 2.72 6.75 -7.78
N ILE A 288 3.74 6.91 -8.63
CA ILE A 288 4.66 8.04 -8.55
C ILE A 288 3.91 9.35 -8.92
N ASN A 289 2.65 9.27 -9.41
CA ASN A 289 1.90 10.42 -9.92
C ASN A 289 0.63 10.79 -9.13
N ASP A 290 0.15 9.95 -8.24
CA ASP A 290 -1.07 10.19 -7.44
C ASP A 290 -0.70 10.30 -5.96
N ASP A 291 0.15 11.30 -5.69
CA ASP A 291 0.63 11.72 -4.37
C ASP A 291 -0.53 11.87 -3.36
N LYS A 292 -1.76 12.08 -3.82
CA LYS A 292 -2.93 12.36 -2.98
C LYS A 292 -3.28 11.21 -2.02
N ILE A 293 -3.30 9.96 -2.50
CA ILE A 293 -3.67 8.80 -1.66
C ILE A 293 -2.54 8.51 -0.68
N LEU A 294 -1.30 8.48 -1.15
CA LEU A 294 -0.13 8.27 -0.31
C LEU A 294 0.00 9.37 0.75
N LYS A 295 -0.17 10.63 0.36
CA LYS A 295 -0.19 11.80 1.27
C LYS A 295 -1.29 11.69 2.32
N LYS A 296 -2.52 11.33 1.92
CA LYS A 296 -3.64 11.12 2.85
C LYS A 296 -3.33 10.00 3.84
N PHE A 297 -2.73 8.90 3.37
CA PHE A 297 -2.39 7.77 4.22
C PHE A 297 -1.27 8.11 5.21
N VAL A 298 -0.21 8.79 4.74
CA VAL A 298 0.89 9.27 5.61
C VAL A 298 0.38 10.27 6.64
N SER A 299 -0.54 11.16 6.27
CA SER A 299 -1.25 12.07 7.18
C SER A 299 -2.00 11.31 8.28
N MET A 300 -2.77 10.27 7.93
CA MET A 300 -3.45 9.43 8.92
C MET A 300 -2.49 8.70 9.86
N MET A 301 -1.39 8.15 9.34
CA MET A 301 -0.36 7.51 10.16
C MET A 301 0.30 8.50 11.12
N ASN A 302 0.58 9.73 10.65
CA ASN A 302 1.13 10.79 11.47
C ASN A 302 0.16 11.23 12.57
N GLU A 303 -1.13 11.35 12.26
CA GLU A 303 -2.16 11.65 13.25
C GLU A 303 -2.23 10.56 14.34
N PHE A 304 -2.27 9.28 13.94
CA PHE A 304 -2.26 8.16 14.86
C PHE A 304 -1.03 8.18 15.78
N PHE A 305 0.15 8.48 15.22
CA PHE A 305 1.38 8.61 16.00
C PHE A 305 1.37 9.79 16.96
N CYS A 306 0.82 10.93 16.55
CA CYS A 306 0.67 12.09 17.43
C CYS A 306 -0.26 11.78 18.61
N GLU A 307 -1.35 11.06 18.38
CA GLU A 307 -2.23 10.59 19.47
C GLU A 307 -1.53 9.63 20.41
N TRP A 308 -0.65 8.75 19.88
CA TRP A 308 0.24 7.95 20.71
C TRP A 308 1.17 8.85 21.55
N CYS A 309 1.88 9.83 20.95
CA CYS A 309 2.77 10.77 21.66
C CYS A 309 2.07 11.51 22.81
N LYS A 310 0.82 11.93 22.62
CA LYS A 310 0.01 12.54 23.68
C LYS A 310 -0.31 11.55 24.80
N CYS A 311 -0.72 10.33 24.42
CA CYS A 311 -0.96 9.23 25.35
C CYS A 311 0.30 8.91 26.18
N VAL A 312 1.48 8.83 25.54
CA VAL A 312 2.80 8.67 26.17
C VAL A 312 3.06 9.76 27.20
N THR A 313 2.94 11.02 26.77
CA THR A 313 3.30 12.21 27.56
C THR A 313 2.42 12.36 28.80
N LYS A 314 1.11 12.18 28.64
CA LYS A 314 0.16 12.24 29.76
C LYS A 314 0.40 11.12 30.77
N LYS A 315 0.76 9.91 30.32
CA LYS A 315 0.77 8.71 31.16
C LYS A 315 2.10 8.36 31.82
N PHE A 316 3.25 8.63 31.19
CA PHE A 316 4.53 8.28 31.83
C PHE A 316 4.81 9.13 33.07
N LYS A 317 4.32 10.39 33.09
CA LYS A 317 4.31 11.23 34.29
C LYS A 317 3.61 10.56 35.49
N TYR A 318 2.61 9.71 35.25
CA TYR A 318 1.81 9.03 36.29
C TYR A 318 2.47 7.73 36.80
N THR A 319 3.09 6.95 35.91
CA THR A 319 3.87 5.77 36.32
C THR A 319 5.12 6.13 37.10
N SER A 320 5.78 7.26 36.79
CA SER A 320 6.92 7.73 37.59
C SER A 320 6.49 8.17 39.00
N THR A 321 5.29 8.74 39.17
CA THR A 321 4.76 9.12 40.50
C THR A 321 4.40 7.90 41.35
N GLN A 322 3.89 6.81 40.76
CA GLN A 322 3.63 5.58 41.50
C GLN A 322 4.91 4.75 41.77
N GLN A 323 5.86 4.70 40.83
CA GLN A 323 7.12 3.97 41.01
C GLN A 323 8.09 4.63 41.98
N ALA A 324 8.03 5.96 42.14
CA ALA A 324 8.81 6.69 43.13
C ALA A 324 8.51 6.29 44.59
N SER A 325 7.35 5.66 44.86
CA SER A 325 6.98 5.18 46.21
C SER A 325 7.66 3.86 46.61
N THR A 326 8.36 3.19 45.70
CA THR A 326 9.09 1.93 45.97
C THR A 326 10.49 2.01 45.39
N ALA A 327 11.46 2.43 46.21
CA ALA A 327 12.84 2.78 45.87
C ALA A 327 13.74 1.63 45.35
N LYS A 328 13.21 0.58 44.71
CA LYS A 328 14.00 -0.62 44.33
C LYS A 328 13.80 -1.17 42.93
N TYR A 329 13.05 -0.53 42.04
CA TYR A 329 12.87 -1.05 40.69
C TYR A 329 13.63 -0.22 39.66
N LYS A 330 14.57 -0.88 38.96
CA LYS A 330 15.10 -0.41 37.67
C LYS A 330 13.92 0.07 36.82
N VAL A 331 14.02 1.27 36.25
CA VAL A 331 13.04 1.81 35.30
C VAL A 331 12.97 0.85 34.10
N LEU A 332 12.05 -0.12 34.18
CA LEU A 332 11.79 -1.05 33.09
C LEU A 332 11.21 -0.25 31.95
N ARG A 333 11.86 -0.31 30.77
CA ARG A 333 11.31 0.31 29.56
C ARG A 333 9.87 -0.16 29.39
N PRO A 334 8.91 0.76 29.22
CA PRO A 334 7.53 0.35 29.05
C PRO A 334 7.37 -0.51 27.80
N ARG A 335 6.45 -1.48 27.84
CA ARG A 335 6.18 -2.43 26.73
C ARG A 335 5.84 -1.74 25.39
N TRP A 336 5.49 -0.46 25.42
CA TRP A 336 5.13 0.38 24.27
C TRP A 336 6.30 1.16 23.66
N PHE A 337 7.48 1.19 24.31
CA PHE A 337 8.65 1.92 23.81
C PHE A 337 9.11 1.37 22.47
N THR A 338 9.39 0.07 22.39
CA THR A 338 9.97 -0.53 21.18
C THR A 338 9.04 -0.44 19.96
N PRO A 339 7.74 -0.81 20.04
CA PRO A 339 6.83 -0.71 18.89
C PRO A 339 6.65 0.74 18.39
N GLY A 340 6.50 1.70 19.31
CA GLY A 340 6.36 3.11 18.95
C GLY A 340 7.63 3.70 18.33
N MET A 341 8.82 3.30 18.81
CA MET A 341 10.08 3.72 18.19
C MET A 341 10.30 3.11 16.80
N ILE A 342 9.90 1.85 16.58
CA ILE A 342 9.93 1.22 15.25
C ILE A 342 9.01 1.98 14.30
N PHE A 343 7.80 2.33 14.74
CA PHE A 343 6.86 3.08 13.93
C PHE A 343 7.34 4.52 13.64
N LEU A 344 7.99 5.17 14.60
CA LEU A 344 8.65 6.45 14.37
C LEU A 344 9.75 6.33 13.32
N GLY A 345 10.61 5.31 13.42
CA GLY A 345 11.67 5.07 12.43
C GLY A 345 11.09 4.84 11.03
N PHE A 346 9.90 4.26 10.94
CA PHE A 346 9.15 4.12 9.69
C PHE A 346 8.63 5.47 9.17
N LEU A 347 8.02 6.29 10.02
CA LEU A 347 7.48 7.61 9.65
C LEU A 347 8.58 8.64 9.33
N ALA A 348 9.72 8.56 10.00
CA ALA A 348 10.82 9.51 9.86
C ALA A 348 11.67 9.28 8.59
N LYS A 349 11.28 8.37 7.71
CA LYS A 349 11.91 8.21 6.39
C LYS A 349 11.69 9.47 5.56
N SER A 350 12.75 9.96 4.90
CA SER A 350 12.72 11.21 4.10
C SER A 350 11.51 11.32 3.15
N PRO A 351 11.11 10.27 2.41
CA PRO A 351 9.96 10.36 1.50
C PRO A 351 8.63 10.62 2.22
N HIS A 352 8.47 10.14 3.46
CA HIS A 352 7.22 10.32 4.21
C HIS A 352 7.10 11.72 4.77
N LEU A 353 8.21 12.28 5.28
CA LEU A 353 8.23 13.63 5.83
C LEU A 353 7.93 14.69 4.75
N GLN A 354 8.35 14.46 3.50
CA GLN A 354 8.07 15.34 2.36
C GLN A 354 6.59 15.38 1.98
N LEU A 355 5.81 14.37 2.35
CA LEU A 355 4.37 14.30 2.04
C LEU A 355 3.52 15.04 3.08
N LEU A 356 4.06 15.34 4.25
CA LEU A 356 3.34 16.06 5.30
C LEU A 356 3.15 17.54 4.92
N THR A 357 2.02 18.10 5.33
CA THR A 357 1.86 19.56 5.36
C THR A 357 2.78 20.18 6.41
N GLU A 358 3.08 21.47 6.28
CA GLU A 358 3.88 22.19 7.28
C GLU A 358 3.31 22.05 8.70
N ASP A 359 1.99 22.11 8.85
CA ASP A 359 1.33 22.04 10.14
C ASP A 359 1.45 20.64 10.76
N GLU A 360 1.29 19.60 9.96
CA GLU A 360 1.47 18.21 10.39
C GLU A 360 2.92 17.93 10.80
N TYR A 361 3.88 18.46 10.04
CA TYR A 361 5.29 18.36 10.35
C TYR A 361 5.62 19.09 11.65
N LYS A 362 5.17 20.34 11.82
CA LYS A 362 5.34 21.12 13.07
C LYS A 362 4.73 20.40 14.26
N LYS A 363 3.54 19.82 14.11
CA LYS A 363 2.86 19.05 15.15
C LYS A 363 3.67 17.81 15.55
N LEU A 364 4.16 17.04 14.58
CA LEU A 364 5.04 15.88 14.83
C LEU A 364 6.30 16.30 15.58
N MET A 365 6.97 17.37 15.12
CA MET A 365 8.19 17.90 15.73
C MET A 365 7.97 18.51 17.13
N THR A 366 6.73 18.87 17.47
CA THR A 366 6.38 19.35 18.81
C THR A 366 6.07 18.19 19.76
N GLU A 367 5.27 17.22 19.32
CA GLU A 367 4.79 16.11 20.16
C GLU A 367 5.87 15.04 20.41
N MET A 368 6.69 14.74 19.39
CA MET A 368 7.70 13.68 19.46
C MET A 368 8.77 13.93 20.53
N PRO A 369 9.45 15.11 20.60
CA PRO A 369 10.47 15.34 21.62
C PRO A 369 9.93 15.23 23.05
N VAL A 370 8.69 15.69 23.27
CA VAL A 370 8.01 15.63 24.57
C VAL A 370 7.73 14.17 24.94
N ALA A 371 7.22 13.37 24.00
CA ALA A 371 6.99 11.95 24.20
C ALA A 371 8.30 11.17 24.45
N LEU A 372 9.37 11.49 23.72
CA LEU A 372 10.70 10.89 23.91
C LEU A 372 11.31 11.26 25.27
N LYS A 373 11.16 12.51 25.72
CA LYS A 373 11.59 12.96 27.06
C LYS A 373 10.82 12.22 28.14
N ALA A 374 9.51 12.07 27.98
CA ALA A 374 8.68 11.28 28.88
C ALA A 374 9.16 9.82 28.94
N LEU A 375 9.40 9.19 27.80
CA LEU A 375 9.85 7.80 27.68
C LEU A 375 11.24 7.51 28.25
N ARG A 376 12.18 8.46 28.14
CA ARG A 376 13.54 8.31 28.68
C ARG A 376 13.59 8.35 30.20
N GLY A 377 12.52 8.84 30.85
CA GLY A 377 12.52 9.14 32.28
C GLY A 377 13.38 10.36 32.58
N SER A 378 12.96 11.15 33.56
CA SER A 378 13.68 12.31 34.08
C SER A 378 14.93 11.90 34.88
N THR A 379 15.88 11.22 34.25
CA THR A 379 17.17 10.84 34.87
C THR A 379 18.35 11.68 34.40
N LEU A 380 18.12 12.74 33.61
CA LEU A 380 19.17 13.67 33.19
C LEU A 380 19.20 14.99 33.98
N ASP A 381 18.10 15.39 34.64
CA ASP A 381 18.07 16.65 35.41
C ASP A 381 18.79 16.58 36.78
N ASN A 382 19.42 15.44 37.13
CA ASN A 382 20.17 15.27 38.38
C ASN A 382 21.69 15.04 38.17
N ARG A 383 22.22 15.26 36.97
CA ARG A 383 23.69 15.16 36.73
C ARG A 383 24.45 16.48 36.77
N ASP A 384 23.77 17.61 36.92
CA ASP A 384 24.42 18.92 37.04
C ASP A 384 24.63 19.39 38.48
N SER A 385 24.33 18.55 39.49
CA SER A 385 24.56 18.87 40.91
C SER A 385 25.70 18.08 41.58
N PHE A 386 26.51 17.35 40.81
CA PHE A 386 27.69 16.63 41.31
C PHE A 386 28.94 16.88 40.44
N VAL A 387 29.23 18.13 40.12
CA VAL A 387 30.60 18.57 39.77
C VAL A 387 30.88 19.91 40.44
N THR A 388 31.02 19.88 41.75
CA THR A 388 31.84 20.83 42.52
C THR A 388 32.45 20.08 43.69
N LYS A 389 33.61 19.47 43.42
CA LYS A 389 34.72 19.39 44.35
C LYS A 389 36.01 19.49 43.56
#